data_AF-A0A7X0BPF1-F1
#
_entry.id   AF-A0A7X0BPF1-F1
#
_cell.length_a   1.000
_cell.length_b   1.000
_cell.length_c   1.000
_cell.angle_alpha   90.00
_cell.angle_beta   90.00
_cell.angle_gamma   90.00
#
_symmetry.space_group_name_H-M   'P 1'
#
loop_
_entity.id
_entity.type
_entity.pdbx_description
1 polymer ?
#
loop_
_entity_poly.entity_id
_entity_poly.type
_entity_poly.pdbx_seq_one_letter_code
_entity_poly.pdbx_strand_id
1 'polypeptide(L)'
;MTLTRRLLWPLAILLLVSSRLPAAELFYLGQKIPDIQRPWSSGDYRLLIEALDKIDKTQVNALPRRSGEFTGPIYQRMTSPDNFKPQLNIYAPLELRQNEAREVLFQLKELMRLYFDFKAVQQPYGAEALGLMTYSLRQQAILFTLTTEFWMTLAASEQGSPVRLKGLGETKAAAAMLTSSAIDYLDLTKQFDREELVLYSAELAKQLPDLFVHLQQPVRVDLLTRIETLSRQHAYTEVRSNMADLLPVLSAIQDDVSRQLAKPAPGTAPVKRLDLSLPASEATPALPAGKP
;
A
#
# COMPACT_ATOMS: atom_id res chain seq x y z
N MET A 1 52.16 17.18 36.70
CA MET A 1 51.46 15.91 36.99
C MET A 1 51.21 15.18 35.69
N THR A 2 51.97 14.13 35.43
CA THR A 2 51.95 13.36 34.18
C THR A 2 50.94 12.22 34.29
N LEU A 3 49.81 12.32 33.60
CA LEU A 3 48.84 11.23 33.48
C LEU A 3 49.52 10.03 32.81
N THR A 4 49.58 8.91 33.53
CA THR A 4 50.21 7.67 33.07
C THR A 4 49.43 7.09 31.89
N ARG A 5 50.18 6.66 30.86
CA ARG A 5 49.72 6.14 29.57
C ARG A 5 48.64 5.04 29.65
N ARG A 6 48.49 4.39 30.81
CA ARG A 6 47.49 3.34 31.09
C ARG A 6 46.08 3.86 31.39
N LEU A 7 45.91 5.13 31.81
CA LEU A 7 44.59 5.74 32.03
C LEU A 7 43.96 6.32 30.75
N LEU A 8 44.75 6.50 29.69
CA LEU A 8 44.28 7.10 28.43
C LEU A 8 43.36 6.15 27.64
N TRP A 9 43.58 4.84 27.73
CA TRP A 9 42.78 3.83 27.02
C TRP A 9 41.34 3.71 27.54
N PRO A 10 41.09 3.55 28.85
CA PRO A 10 39.71 3.53 29.34
C PRO A 10 39.01 4.87 29.12
N LEU A 11 39.73 6.00 29.20
CA LEU A 11 39.16 7.33 28.92
C LEU A 11 38.80 7.50 27.44
N ALA A 12 39.63 7.01 26.52
CA ALA A 12 39.36 7.04 25.08
C ALA A 12 38.17 6.15 24.71
N ILE A 13 38.06 4.96 25.30
CA ILE A 13 36.89 4.08 25.13
C ILE A 13 35.64 4.74 25.71
N LEU A 14 35.74 5.35 26.90
CA LEU A 14 34.63 6.07 27.52
C LEU A 14 34.20 7.26 26.65
N LEU A 15 35.14 8.00 26.08
CA LEU A 15 34.86 9.11 25.15
C LEU A 15 34.20 8.62 23.85
N LEU A 16 34.67 7.51 23.26
CA LEU A 16 34.06 6.88 22.08
C LEU A 16 32.63 6.37 22.34
N VAL A 17 32.37 5.84 23.53
CA VAL A 17 31.03 5.38 23.94
C VAL A 17 30.12 6.57 24.31
N SER A 18 30.69 7.67 24.80
CA SER A 18 29.97 8.90 25.16
C SER A 18 29.66 9.79 23.96
N SER A 19 30.51 9.75 22.93
CA SER A 19 30.30 10.46 21.67
C SER A 19 29.35 9.66 20.78
N ARG A 20 28.07 9.60 21.18
CA ARG A 20 27.01 9.38 20.19
C ARG A 20 27.03 10.60 19.28
N LEU A 21 27.72 10.50 18.14
CA LEU A 21 27.67 11.51 17.10
C LEU A 21 26.18 11.79 16.84
N PRO A 22 25.70 13.04 17.00
CA PRO A 22 24.33 13.35 16.60
C PRO A 22 24.19 12.94 15.13
N ALA A 23 23.05 12.33 14.78
CA ALA A 23 22.76 11.96 13.39
C ALA A 23 23.06 13.17 12.50
N ALA A 24 23.98 13.00 11.53
CA ALA A 24 24.43 14.10 10.69
C ALA A 24 23.21 14.77 10.06
N GLU A 25 23.01 16.06 10.32
CA GLU A 25 21.96 16.80 9.66
C GLU A 25 22.29 16.86 8.17
N LEU A 26 21.47 16.21 7.36
CA LEU A 26 21.67 16.15 5.92
C LEU A 26 20.95 17.32 5.27
N PHE A 27 21.63 18.01 4.36
CA PHE A 27 21.07 19.13 3.61
C PHE A 27 21.15 18.85 2.11
N TYR A 28 20.09 19.20 1.40
CA TYR A 28 20.03 19.20 -0.05
C TYR A 28 19.64 20.60 -0.52
N LEU A 29 20.51 21.25 -1.30
CA LEU A 29 20.31 22.60 -1.82
C LEU A 29 19.89 23.62 -0.74
N GLY A 30 20.51 23.53 0.43
CA GLY A 30 20.24 24.42 1.56
C GLY A 30 18.98 24.09 2.37
N GLN A 31 18.22 23.06 1.99
CA GLN A 31 17.09 22.56 2.77
C GLN A 31 17.48 21.31 3.56
N LYS A 32 17.04 21.24 4.82
CA LYS A 32 17.25 20.05 5.65
C LYS A 32 16.40 18.89 5.11
N ILE A 33 17.01 17.73 4.95
CA ILE A 33 16.33 16.50 4.51
C ILE A 33 16.53 15.38 5.53
N PRO A 34 15.68 14.33 5.52
CA PRO A 34 15.87 13.18 6.39
C PRO A 34 17.17 12.45 6.10
N ASP A 35 17.71 11.81 7.13
CA ASP A 35 18.91 10.96 6.99
C ASP A 35 18.62 9.77 6.06
N ILE A 36 19.39 9.64 4.98
CA ILE A 36 19.24 8.59 3.98
C ILE A 36 19.80 7.23 4.44
N GLN A 37 20.46 7.15 5.60
CA GLN A 37 21.05 5.91 6.11
C GLN A 37 20.10 5.09 6.99
N ARG A 38 18.95 5.66 7.38
CA ARG A 38 17.94 4.96 8.18
C ARG A 38 16.62 4.78 7.43
N PRO A 39 15.79 3.79 7.82
CA PRO A 39 14.41 3.70 7.36
C PRO A 39 13.64 4.99 7.66
N TRP A 40 12.78 5.38 6.71
CA TRP A 40 11.94 6.56 6.81
C TRP A 40 10.55 6.25 7.33
N SER A 41 10.07 7.12 8.20
CA SER A 41 8.69 7.19 8.68
C SER A 41 7.87 8.21 7.88
N SER A 42 6.56 8.26 8.12
CA SER A 42 5.66 9.30 7.61
C SER A 42 6.16 10.72 7.94
N GLY A 43 6.75 10.93 9.12
CA GLY A 43 7.35 12.21 9.51
C GLY A 43 8.56 12.59 8.66
N ASP A 44 9.36 11.62 8.26
CA ASP A 44 10.53 11.83 7.40
C ASP A 44 10.09 12.21 5.97
N TYR A 45 9.08 11.53 5.42
CA TYR A 45 8.51 11.94 4.13
C TYR A 45 7.97 13.37 4.18
N ARG A 46 7.28 13.75 5.25
CA ARG A 46 6.77 15.12 5.41
C ARG A 46 7.89 16.15 5.38
N LEU A 47 8.96 15.91 6.14
CA LEU A 47 10.14 16.78 6.15
C LEU A 47 10.76 16.89 4.75
N LEU A 48 10.88 15.77 4.04
CA LEU A 48 11.39 15.77 2.66
C LEU A 48 10.49 16.59 1.73
N ILE A 49 9.17 16.38 1.78
CA ILE A 49 8.20 17.08 0.91
C ILE A 49 8.27 18.59 1.14
N GLU A 50 8.34 19.04 2.39
CA GLU A 50 8.51 20.47 2.72
C GLU A 50 9.82 21.04 2.16
N ALA A 51 10.91 20.27 2.19
CA ALA A 51 12.18 20.67 1.61
C ALA A 51 12.12 20.73 0.08
N LEU A 52 11.58 19.69 -0.56
CA LEU A 52 11.48 19.59 -2.01
C LEU A 52 10.52 20.62 -2.61
N ASP A 53 9.40 20.92 -1.96
CA ASP A 53 8.46 21.97 -2.39
C ASP A 53 9.12 23.35 -2.41
N LYS A 54 9.98 23.67 -1.43
CA LYS A 54 10.77 24.90 -1.44
C LYS A 54 11.81 24.91 -2.56
N ILE A 55 12.47 23.78 -2.79
CA ILE A 55 13.46 23.65 -3.86
C ILE A 55 12.80 23.83 -5.22
N ASP A 56 11.69 23.15 -5.48
CA ASP A 56 10.97 23.20 -6.76
C ASP A 56 10.50 24.63 -7.10
N LYS A 57 10.07 25.39 -6.09
CA LYS A 57 9.68 26.81 -6.24
C LYS A 57 10.85 27.77 -6.50
N THR A 58 12.07 27.41 -6.09
CA THR A 58 13.24 28.30 -6.13
C THR A 58 14.24 27.92 -7.22
N GLN A 59 14.28 26.65 -7.60
CA GLN A 59 15.24 26.08 -8.53
C GLN A 59 14.53 25.12 -9.48
N VAL A 60 14.47 25.52 -10.75
CA VAL A 60 13.84 24.72 -11.80
C VAL A 60 14.60 23.40 -11.98
N ASN A 61 13.86 22.29 -12.08
CA ASN A 61 14.39 20.96 -12.37
C ASN A 61 15.38 20.41 -11.32
N ALA A 62 15.25 20.82 -10.06
CA ALA A 62 16.17 20.48 -8.98
C ALA A 62 15.66 19.40 -8.01
N LEU A 63 14.64 18.61 -8.39
CA LEU A 63 14.22 17.46 -7.58
C LEU A 63 15.21 16.29 -7.72
N PRO A 64 15.33 15.43 -6.69
CA PRO A 64 16.19 14.27 -6.74
C PRO A 64 15.92 13.34 -7.93
N ARG A 65 16.99 12.95 -8.65
CA ARG A 65 16.95 12.07 -9.83
C ARG A 65 17.38 10.67 -9.45
N ARG A 66 16.73 9.65 -10.00
CA ARG A 66 17.07 8.23 -9.83
C ARG A 66 18.49 7.93 -10.35
N SER A 67 18.88 8.54 -11.47
CA SER A 67 20.18 8.37 -12.12
C SER A 67 21.22 9.42 -11.72
N GLY A 68 20.88 10.37 -10.86
CA GLY A 68 21.80 11.43 -10.47
C GLY A 68 22.90 10.91 -9.54
N GLU A 69 24.14 11.34 -9.76
CA GLU A 69 25.29 10.92 -8.94
C GLU A 69 25.09 11.26 -7.45
N PHE A 70 24.63 12.49 -7.17
CA PHE A 70 24.44 12.99 -5.81
C PHE A 70 22.99 12.88 -5.31
N THR A 71 22.03 12.80 -6.22
CA THR A 71 20.59 12.74 -5.89
C THR A 71 20.01 11.33 -5.93
N GLY A 72 20.69 10.40 -6.61
CA GLY A 72 20.33 8.99 -6.68
C GLY A 72 20.19 8.33 -5.31
N PRO A 73 21.13 8.53 -4.36
CA PRO A 73 20.98 7.99 -3.01
C PRO A 73 19.75 8.52 -2.26
N ILE A 74 19.37 9.79 -2.47
CA ILE A 74 18.16 10.36 -1.88
C ILE A 74 16.92 9.66 -2.46
N TYR A 75 16.84 9.57 -3.79
CA TYR A 75 15.73 8.89 -4.47
C TYR A 75 15.65 7.40 -4.09
N GLN A 76 16.79 6.70 -4.05
CA GLN A 76 16.86 5.30 -3.65
C GLN A 76 16.33 5.09 -2.23
N ARG A 77 16.63 6.01 -1.29
CA ARG A 77 16.03 5.94 0.04
C ARG A 77 14.54 6.24 -0.02
N MET A 78 14.09 7.24 -0.78
CA MET A 78 12.65 7.57 -0.93
C MET A 78 11.82 6.35 -1.32
N THR A 79 12.33 5.49 -2.20
CA THR A 79 11.62 4.30 -2.67
C THR A 79 12.17 2.99 -2.09
N SER A 80 12.88 3.07 -0.96
CA SER A 80 13.54 1.88 -0.36
C SER A 80 12.53 0.96 0.31
N PRO A 81 12.56 -0.35 0.04
CA PRO A 81 11.75 -1.33 0.77
C PRO A 81 12.01 -1.35 2.28
N ASP A 82 13.18 -0.86 2.73
CA ASP A 82 13.50 -0.75 4.15
C ASP A 82 12.54 0.17 4.91
N ASN A 83 11.94 1.16 4.23
CA ASN A 83 10.99 2.09 4.84
C ASN A 83 9.69 1.40 5.27
N PHE A 84 9.42 0.19 4.77
CA PHE A 84 8.27 -0.60 5.20
C PHE A 84 8.51 -1.35 6.52
N LYS A 85 9.77 -1.50 6.97
CA LYS A 85 10.12 -2.29 8.17
C LYS A 85 9.32 -1.91 9.42
N PRO A 86 9.07 -0.62 9.74
CA PRO A 86 8.25 -0.26 10.90
C PRO A 86 6.81 -0.79 10.82
N GLN A 87 6.23 -0.80 9.62
CA GLN A 87 4.86 -1.25 9.37
C GLN A 87 4.74 -2.77 9.30
N LEU A 88 5.84 -3.47 9.01
CA LEU A 88 5.90 -4.94 8.96
C LEU A 88 6.40 -5.55 10.28
N ASN A 89 6.70 -4.72 11.29
CA ASN A 89 7.17 -5.19 12.59
C ASN A 89 6.02 -5.79 13.41
N ILE A 90 5.88 -7.12 13.36
CA ILE A 90 4.83 -7.86 14.09
C ILE A 90 4.84 -7.65 15.62
N TYR A 91 5.94 -7.14 16.19
CA TYR A 91 6.04 -6.83 17.61
C TYR A 91 5.47 -5.44 17.96
N ALA A 92 5.14 -4.62 16.96
CA ALA A 92 4.49 -3.32 17.17
C ALA A 92 2.96 -3.46 17.14
N PRO A 93 2.22 -2.65 17.93
CA PRO A 93 0.76 -2.63 17.91
C PRO A 93 0.20 -2.43 16.50
N LEU A 94 -0.84 -3.19 16.17
CA LEU A 94 -1.44 -3.19 14.84
C LEU A 94 -2.00 -1.82 14.44
N GLU A 95 -2.63 -1.12 15.39
CA GLU A 95 -3.17 0.22 15.18
C GLU A 95 -2.08 1.22 14.81
N LEU A 96 -0.90 1.10 15.45
CA LEU A 96 0.26 1.94 15.15
C LEU A 96 0.78 1.65 13.73
N ARG A 97 0.92 0.37 13.37
CA ARG A 97 1.35 -0.05 12.03
C ARG A 97 0.39 0.42 10.94
N GLN A 98 -0.91 0.26 11.15
CA GLN A 98 -1.95 0.66 10.20
C GLN A 98 -2.00 2.18 10.03
N ASN A 99 -1.92 2.94 11.12
CA ASN A 99 -1.87 4.40 11.05
C ASN A 99 -0.62 4.87 10.31
N GLU A 100 0.55 4.31 10.60
CA GLU A 100 1.78 4.65 9.88
C GLU A 100 1.69 4.32 8.39
N ALA A 101 1.15 3.16 8.02
CA ALA A 101 0.94 2.79 6.63
C ALA A 101 0.01 3.76 5.88
N ARG A 102 -1.07 4.20 6.53
CA ARG A 102 -2.01 5.19 6.00
C ARG A 102 -1.35 6.56 5.83
N GLU A 103 -0.60 7.01 6.82
CA GLU A 103 0.10 8.29 6.78
C GLU A 103 1.21 8.29 5.71
N VAL A 104 2.01 7.22 5.60
CA VAL A 104 3.01 7.09 4.52
C VAL A 104 2.33 7.13 3.16
N LEU A 105 1.22 6.42 2.95
CA LEU A 105 0.50 6.46 1.68
C LEU A 105 0.02 7.88 1.33
N PHE A 106 -0.45 8.64 2.33
CA PHE A 106 -0.80 10.04 2.15
C PHE A 106 0.41 10.90 1.77
N GLN A 107 1.55 10.73 2.45
CA GLN A 107 2.76 11.47 2.10
C GLN A 107 3.27 11.11 0.70
N LEU A 108 3.20 9.84 0.29
CA LEU A 108 3.57 9.43 -1.06
C LEU A 108 2.71 10.09 -2.14
N LYS A 109 1.41 10.27 -1.88
CA LYS A 109 0.55 11.04 -2.76
C LYS A 109 1.06 12.47 -2.92
N GLU A 110 1.36 13.16 -1.83
CA GLU A 110 1.83 14.55 -1.88
C GLU A 110 3.22 14.65 -2.52
N LEU A 111 4.10 13.69 -2.27
CA LEU A 111 5.39 13.58 -2.93
C LEU A 111 5.25 13.38 -4.45
N MET A 112 4.35 12.50 -4.89
CA MET A 112 4.07 12.31 -6.32
C MET A 112 3.61 13.61 -7.00
N ARG A 113 2.88 14.48 -6.30
CA ARG A 113 2.45 15.79 -6.87
C ARG A 113 3.62 16.71 -7.21
N LEU A 114 4.78 16.53 -6.59
CA LEU A 114 6.00 17.28 -6.94
C LEU A 114 6.66 16.73 -8.21
N TYR A 115 6.57 15.41 -8.43
CA TYR A 115 7.24 14.74 -9.55
C TYR A 115 6.40 14.67 -10.83
N PHE A 116 5.06 14.65 -10.70
CA PHE A 116 4.16 14.65 -11.85
C PHE A 116 3.80 16.08 -12.27
N ASP A 117 4.19 16.45 -13.50
CA ASP A 117 3.68 17.64 -14.16
C ASP A 117 2.62 17.25 -15.19
N PHE A 118 1.35 17.27 -14.78
CA PHE A 118 0.21 16.91 -15.65
C PHE A 118 -0.01 17.87 -16.83
N LYS A 119 0.69 19.00 -16.89
CA LYS A 119 0.61 19.96 -18.00
C LYS A 119 1.75 19.77 -18.99
N ALA A 120 2.81 19.06 -18.62
CA ALA A 120 3.96 18.85 -19.47
C ALA A 120 3.62 17.93 -20.64
N VAL A 121 4.14 18.27 -21.83
CA VAL A 121 4.04 17.40 -23.02
C VAL A 121 4.84 16.12 -22.80
N GLN A 122 6.00 16.24 -22.15
CA GLN A 122 6.89 15.16 -21.73
C GLN A 122 7.24 15.37 -20.26
N GLN A 123 7.19 14.32 -19.45
CA GLN A 123 7.42 14.41 -18.01
C GLN A 123 8.88 14.72 -17.74
N PRO A 124 9.19 15.81 -17.03
CA PRO A 124 10.57 16.14 -16.72
C PRO A 124 11.22 15.10 -15.81
N TYR A 125 10.44 14.40 -14.97
CA TYR A 125 10.88 13.38 -14.01
C TYR A 125 10.18 12.03 -14.25
N GLY A 126 10.03 11.61 -15.50
CA GLY A 126 9.25 10.43 -15.88
C GLY A 126 9.61 9.16 -15.09
N ALA A 127 10.88 8.77 -15.12
CA ALA A 127 11.40 7.61 -14.39
C ALA A 127 11.14 7.68 -12.88
N GLU A 128 11.32 8.86 -12.29
CA GLU A 128 11.12 9.06 -10.86
C GLU A 128 9.64 9.02 -10.47
N ALA A 129 8.78 9.64 -11.26
CA ALA A 129 7.34 9.67 -11.07
C ALA A 129 6.72 8.27 -11.17
N LEU A 130 7.10 7.49 -12.20
CA LEU A 130 6.67 6.11 -12.35
C LEU A 130 7.20 5.20 -11.24
N GLY A 131 8.46 5.37 -10.82
CA GLY A 131 9.03 4.61 -9.69
C GLY A 131 8.31 4.91 -8.36
N LEU A 132 7.91 6.16 -8.12
CA LEU A 132 7.09 6.53 -6.96
C LEU A 132 5.68 5.92 -7.04
N MET A 133 5.10 5.82 -8.23
CA MET A 133 3.82 5.14 -8.44
C MET A 133 3.92 3.64 -8.09
N THR A 134 4.94 2.94 -8.60
CA THR A 134 5.23 1.55 -8.22
C THR A 134 5.36 1.41 -6.69
N TYR A 135 6.11 2.31 -6.05
CA TYR A 135 6.33 2.28 -4.61
C TYR A 135 5.02 2.54 -3.82
N SER A 136 4.16 3.42 -4.33
CA SER A 136 2.83 3.71 -3.76
C SER A 136 1.90 2.49 -3.83
N LEU A 137 1.91 1.75 -4.94
CA LEU A 137 1.18 0.49 -5.06
C LEU A 137 1.62 -0.54 -4.02
N ARG A 138 2.93 -0.67 -3.81
CA ARG A 138 3.47 -1.57 -2.79
C ARG A 138 3.03 -1.16 -1.37
N GLN A 139 3.07 0.14 -1.08
CA GLN A 139 2.56 0.68 0.18
C GLN A 139 1.06 0.39 0.38
N GLN A 140 0.26 0.47 -0.68
CA GLN A 140 -1.16 0.12 -0.65
C GLN A 140 -1.39 -1.38 -0.34
N ALA A 141 -0.54 -2.27 -0.87
CA ALA A 141 -0.62 -3.71 -0.58
C ALA A 141 -0.34 -4.01 0.90
N ILE A 142 0.64 -3.32 1.49
CA ILE A 142 0.93 -3.39 2.93
C ILE A 142 -0.28 -2.92 3.74
N LEU A 143 -0.88 -1.78 3.36
CA LEU A 143 -2.07 -1.28 4.05
C LEU A 143 -3.24 -2.28 3.99
N PHE A 144 -3.44 -2.99 2.88
CA PHE A 144 -4.45 -4.05 2.80
C PHE A 144 -4.14 -5.26 3.67
N THR A 145 -2.87 -5.66 3.73
CA THR A 145 -2.43 -6.75 4.61
C THR A 145 -2.77 -6.42 6.05
N LEU A 146 -2.43 -5.21 6.51
CA LEU A 146 -2.74 -4.73 7.86
C LEU A 146 -4.23 -4.57 8.10
N THR A 147 -5.00 -4.14 7.08
CA THR A 147 -6.45 -4.03 7.17
C THR A 147 -7.11 -5.41 7.33
N THR A 148 -6.59 -6.41 6.63
CA THR A 148 -7.06 -7.80 6.75
C THR A 148 -6.71 -8.37 8.12
N GLU A 149 -5.48 -8.15 8.60
CA GLU A 149 -5.05 -8.52 9.95
C GLU A 149 -6.00 -7.91 11.00
N PHE A 150 -6.30 -6.61 10.89
CA PHE A 150 -7.23 -5.92 11.79
C PHE A 150 -8.64 -6.47 11.71
N TRP A 151 -9.12 -6.80 10.51
CA TRP A 151 -10.45 -7.38 10.35
C TRP A 151 -10.59 -8.72 11.09
N MET A 152 -9.53 -9.52 11.11
CA MET A 152 -9.51 -10.83 11.79
C MET A 152 -9.46 -10.71 13.32
N THR A 153 -9.11 -9.55 13.88
CA THR A 153 -9.15 -9.33 15.34
C THR A 153 -10.52 -8.85 15.83
N LEU A 154 -11.39 -8.36 14.94
CA LEU A 154 -12.72 -7.89 15.29
C LEU A 154 -13.67 -9.03 15.68
N ALA A 155 -14.55 -8.76 16.64
CA ALA A 155 -15.66 -9.66 16.93
C ALA A 155 -16.61 -9.79 15.72
N ALA A 156 -17.26 -10.95 15.56
CA ALA A 156 -18.16 -11.19 14.42
C ALA A 156 -19.29 -10.15 14.30
N SER A 157 -19.78 -9.63 15.43
CA SER A 157 -20.79 -8.55 15.48
C SER A 157 -20.26 -7.23 14.93
N GLU A 158 -18.96 -6.95 15.07
CA GLU A 158 -18.32 -5.73 14.58
C GLU A 158 -17.90 -5.83 13.12
N GLN A 159 -17.55 -7.02 12.65
CA GLN A 159 -17.28 -7.27 11.22
C GLN A 159 -18.50 -6.96 10.35
N GLY A 160 -19.71 -7.22 10.85
CA GLY A 160 -20.95 -6.86 10.16
C GLY A 160 -21.37 -5.39 10.29
N SER A 161 -20.62 -4.56 11.03
CA SER A 161 -21.01 -3.17 11.28
C SER A 161 -21.05 -2.37 9.96
N PRO A 162 -22.16 -1.66 9.66
CA PRO A 162 -22.28 -0.87 8.44
C PRO A 162 -21.16 0.17 8.28
N VAL A 163 -20.69 0.76 9.39
CA VAL A 163 -19.62 1.75 9.39
C VAL A 163 -18.29 1.12 8.97
N ARG A 164 -17.99 -0.08 9.49
CA ARG A 164 -16.75 -0.82 9.17
C ARG A 164 -16.75 -1.29 7.71
N LEU A 165 -17.88 -1.84 7.25
CA LEU A 165 -18.05 -2.25 5.86
C LEU A 165 -17.95 -1.07 4.90
N LYS A 166 -18.52 0.10 5.26
CA LYS A 166 -18.37 1.33 4.48
C LYS A 166 -16.90 1.76 4.38
N GLY A 167 -16.18 1.83 5.50
CA GLY A 167 -14.75 2.20 5.50
C GLY A 167 -13.87 1.23 4.71
N LEU A 168 -14.16 -0.08 4.77
CA LEU A 168 -13.49 -1.08 3.95
C LEU A 168 -13.80 -0.89 2.45
N GLY A 169 -15.05 -0.57 2.12
CA GLY A 169 -15.48 -0.24 0.76
C GLY A 169 -14.74 0.97 0.19
N GLU A 170 -14.64 2.06 0.96
CA GLU A 170 -13.91 3.27 0.59
C GLU A 170 -12.41 2.98 0.37
N THR A 171 -11.79 2.20 1.24
CA THR A 171 -10.38 1.78 1.10
C THR A 171 -10.16 0.96 -0.17
N LYS A 172 -11.06 0.01 -0.47
CA LYS A 172 -11.02 -0.77 -1.71
C LYS A 172 -11.21 0.09 -2.95
N ALA A 173 -12.11 1.08 -2.90
CA ALA A 173 -12.34 2.00 -4.01
C ALA A 173 -11.12 2.89 -4.27
N ALA A 174 -10.49 3.42 -3.22
CA ALA A 174 -9.26 4.21 -3.36
C ALA A 174 -8.11 3.40 -3.99
N ALA A 175 -7.93 2.15 -3.57
CA ALA A 175 -6.93 1.28 -4.16
C ALA A 175 -7.24 0.87 -5.60
N ALA A 176 -8.53 0.68 -5.93
CA ALA A 176 -8.96 0.44 -7.30
C ALA A 176 -8.61 1.62 -8.22
N MET A 177 -8.84 2.85 -7.76
CA MET A 177 -8.45 4.06 -8.49
C MET A 177 -6.94 4.18 -8.67
N LEU A 178 -6.16 3.89 -7.62
CA LEU A 178 -4.70 3.90 -7.69
C LEU A 178 -4.18 2.85 -8.68
N THR A 179 -4.68 1.62 -8.58
CA THR A 179 -4.26 0.49 -9.43
C THR A 179 -4.65 0.72 -10.89
N SER A 180 -5.86 1.24 -11.14
CA SER A 180 -6.30 1.57 -12.50
C SER A 180 -5.39 2.64 -13.08
N SER A 181 -5.27 3.80 -12.42
CA SER A 181 -4.40 4.91 -12.86
C SER A 181 -2.96 4.46 -13.12
N ALA A 182 -2.44 3.53 -12.33
CA ALA A 182 -1.10 3.00 -12.53
C ALA A 182 -0.96 2.24 -13.86
N ILE A 183 -1.99 1.49 -14.28
CA ILE A 183 -2.02 0.85 -15.60
C ILE A 183 -2.15 1.90 -16.71
N ASP A 184 -2.98 2.93 -16.52
CA ASP A 184 -3.18 4.02 -17.51
C ASP A 184 -1.89 4.70 -17.94
N TYR A 185 -0.91 4.82 -17.03
CA TYR A 185 0.37 5.45 -17.36
C TYR A 185 1.17 4.70 -18.42
N LEU A 186 0.93 3.40 -18.62
CA LEU A 186 1.55 2.65 -19.72
C LEU A 186 1.11 3.20 -21.08
N ASP A 187 -0.12 3.70 -21.22
CA ASP A 187 -0.63 4.25 -22.48
C ASP A 187 -0.05 5.65 -22.79
N LEU A 188 0.59 6.31 -21.83
CA LEU A 188 1.09 7.69 -21.95
C LEU A 188 2.45 7.79 -22.66
N THR A 189 2.59 7.11 -23.80
CA THR A 189 3.80 7.00 -24.63
C THR A 189 4.36 8.33 -25.18
N LYS A 190 3.56 9.40 -25.16
CA LYS A 190 4.02 10.76 -25.51
C LYS A 190 4.63 11.51 -24.32
N GLN A 191 4.19 11.16 -23.11
CA GLN A 191 4.62 11.82 -21.88
C GLN A 191 5.82 11.14 -21.23
N PHE A 192 5.95 9.82 -21.38
CA PHE A 192 7.03 9.03 -20.79
C PHE A 192 7.88 8.38 -21.88
N ASP A 193 9.17 8.30 -21.60
CA ASP A 193 10.11 7.69 -22.53
C ASP A 193 9.95 6.16 -22.54
N ARG A 194 10.38 5.56 -23.65
CA ARG A 194 10.28 4.10 -23.85
C ARG A 194 10.93 3.31 -22.72
N GLU A 195 12.15 3.67 -22.34
CA GLU A 195 12.91 2.94 -21.31
C GLU A 195 12.21 3.00 -19.94
N GLU A 196 11.59 4.14 -19.63
CA GLU A 196 10.84 4.36 -18.40
C GLU A 196 9.59 3.48 -18.36
N LEU A 197 8.81 3.45 -19.46
CA LEU A 197 7.61 2.62 -19.57
C LEU A 197 7.92 1.12 -19.56
N VAL A 198 9.04 0.70 -20.17
CA VAL A 198 9.50 -0.69 -20.13
C VAL A 198 9.85 -1.09 -18.70
N LEU A 199 10.66 -0.31 -17.99
CA LEU A 199 11.02 -0.58 -16.61
C LEU A 199 9.78 -0.59 -15.70
N TYR A 200 8.90 0.40 -15.86
CA TYR A 200 7.66 0.52 -15.09
C TYR A 200 6.74 -0.67 -15.31
N SER A 201 6.58 -1.15 -16.54
CA SER A 201 5.76 -2.35 -16.83
C SER A 201 6.29 -3.61 -16.13
N ALA A 202 7.61 -3.77 -16.04
CA ALA A 202 8.24 -4.88 -15.34
C ALA A 202 8.10 -4.77 -13.81
N GLU A 203 8.17 -3.55 -13.28
CA GLU A 203 7.93 -3.27 -11.87
C GLU A 203 6.46 -3.51 -11.48
N LEU A 204 5.51 -3.06 -12.30
CA LEU A 204 4.08 -3.29 -12.13
C LEU A 204 3.72 -4.78 -12.11
N ALA A 205 4.29 -5.57 -13.02
CA ALA A 205 4.05 -7.01 -13.08
C ALA A 205 4.39 -7.74 -11.77
N LYS A 206 5.36 -7.21 -11.01
CA LYS A 206 5.73 -7.74 -9.69
C LYS A 206 4.76 -7.32 -8.58
N GLN A 207 4.18 -6.13 -8.65
CA GLN A 207 3.35 -5.56 -7.58
C GLN A 207 1.85 -5.88 -7.72
N LEU A 208 1.36 -6.03 -8.95
CA LEU A 208 -0.07 -6.18 -9.22
C LEU A 208 -0.71 -7.42 -8.59
N PRO A 209 -0.08 -8.62 -8.56
CA PRO A 209 -0.69 -9.79 -7.94
C PRO A 209 -1.11 -9.57 -6.47
N ASP A 210 -0.25 -8.91 -5.69
CA ASP A 210 -0.48 -8.65 -4.26
C ASP A 210 -1.65 -7.68 -4.04
N LEU A 211 -1.87 -6.73 -4.95
CA LEU A 211 -3.01 -5.81 -4.88
C LEU A 211 -4.30 -6.43 -5.43
N PHE A 212 -4.18 -7.19 -6.52
CA PHE A 212 -5.30 -7.66 -7.30
C PHE A 212 -6.29 -8.48 -6.47
N VAL A 213 -5.79 -9.33 -5.57
CA VAL A 213 -6.63 -10.16 -4.67
C VAL A 213 -7.57 -9.33 -3.77
N HIS A 214 -7.20 -8.09 -3.46
CA HIS A 214 -7.97 -7.21 -2.56
C HIS A 214 -9.01 -6.35 -3.27
N LEU A 215 -8.90 -6.20 -4.60
CA LEU A 215 -9.79 -5.37 -5.40
C LEU A 215 -11.20 -5.96 -5.50
N GLN A 216 -12.19 -5.14 -5.83
CA GLN A 216 -13.56 -5.61 -6.06
C GLN A 216 -13.68 -6.31 -7.42
N GLN A 217 -14.62 -7.26 -7.55
CA GLN A 217 -14.81 -8.04 -8.77
C GLN A 217 -14.91 -7.21 -10.07
N PRO A 218 -15.75 -6.15 -10.17
CA PRO A 218 -15.83 -5.37 -11.41
C PRO A 218 -14.47 -4.79 -11.80
N VAL A 219 -13.74 -4.24 -10.82
CA VAL A 219 -12.40 -3.68 -11.03
C VAL A 219 -11.41 -4.75 -11.51
N ARG A 220 -11.45 -5.97 -10.94
CA ARG A 220 -10.57 -7.05 -11.36
C ARG A 220 -10.80 -7.46 -12.82
N VAL A 221 -12.06 -7.52 -13.25
CA VAL A 221 -12.43 -7.84 -14.63
C VAL A 221 -11.97 -6.74 -15.60
N ASP A 222 -12.19 -5.48 -15.24
CA ASP A 222 -11.77 -4.33 -16.04
C ASP A 222 -10.23 -4.30 -16.19
N LEU A 223 -9.50 -4.54 -15.10
CA LEU A 223 -8.03 -4.60 -15.11
C LEU A 223 -7.51 -5.75 -15.99
N LEU A 224 -8.10 -6.94 -15.91
CA LEU A 224 -7.72 -8.07 -16.77
C LEU A 224 -7.90 -7.73 -18.25
N THR A 225 -9.04 -7.13 -18.61
CA THR A 225 -9.34 -6.69 -19.98
C THR A 225 -8.31 -5.66 -20.47
N ARG A 226 -7.91 -4.74 -19.59
CA ARG A 226 -6.92 -3.71 -19.94
C ARG A 226 -5.51 -4.28 -20.09
N ILE A 227 -5.09 -5.18 -19.21
CA ILE A 227 -3.80 -5.88 -19.30
C ILE A 227 -3.75 -6.73 -20.57
N GLU A 228 -4.84 -7.43 -20.91
CA GLU A 228 -4.95 -8.17 -22.16
C GLU A 228 -4.81 -7.23 -23.37
N THR A 229 -5.48 -6.08 -23.35
CA THR A 229 -5.37 -5.07 -24.42
C THR A 229 -3.94 -4.58 -24.57
N LEU A 230 -3.29 -4.20 -23.47
CA LEU A 230 -1.89 -3.77 -23.45
C LEU A 230 -0.95 -4.86 -23.97
N SER A 231 -1.16 -6.13 -23.59
CA SER A 231 -0.35 -7.26 -24.06
C SER A 231 -0.38 -7.44 -25.58
N ARG A 232 -1.46 -7.03 -26.24
CA ARG A 232 -1.67 -7.19 -27.68
C ARG A 232 -1.31 -5.93 -28.47
N GLN A 233 -1.63 -4.76 -27.93
CA GLN A 233 -1.71 -3.51 -28.72
C GLN A 233 -0.71 -2.44 -28.29
N HIS A 234 -0.05 -2.57 -27.13
CA HIS A 234 0.87 -1.53 -26.68
C HIS A 234 2.01 -1.32 -27.69
N ALA A 235 2.45 -0.07 -27.88
CA ALA A 235 3.43 0.28 -28.92
C ALA A 235 4.77 -0.47 -28.75
N TYR A 236 5.22 -0.63 -27.52
CA TYR A 236 6.51 -1.26 -27.20
C TYR A 236 6.38 -2.76 -26.90
N THR A 237 7.22 -3.56 -27.57
CA THR A 237 7.21 -5.02 -27.50
C THR A 237 7.50 -5.56 -26.10
N GLU A 238 8.40 -4.92 -25.35
CA GLU A 238 8.75 -5.36 -24.01
C GLU A 238 7.59 -5.16 -23.02
N VAL A 239 6.87 -4.05 -23.14
CA VAL A 239 5.64 -3.82 -22.34
C VAL A 239 4.58 -4.87 -22.70
N ARG A 240 4.41 -5.18 -24.00
CA ARG A 240 3.51 -6.25 -24.44
C ARG A 240 3.88 -7.59 -23.79
N SER A 241 5.15 -7.95 -23.79
CA SER A 241 5.65 -9.18 -23.17
C SER A 241 5.37 -9.21 -21.67
N ASN A 242 5.72 -8.14 -20.94
CA ASN A 242 5.50 -8.06 -19.50
C ASN A 242 4.01 -8.19 -19.13
N MET A 243 3.11 -7.59 -19.92
CA MET A 243 1.67 -7.71 -19.70
C MET A 243 1.12 -9.09 -20.09
N ALA A 244 1.66 -9.70 -21.15
CA ALA A 244 1.31 -11.06 -21.55
C ALA A 244 1.71 -12.09 -20.48
N ASP A 245 2.88 -11.92 -19.86
CA ASP A 245 3.36 -12.79 -18.77
C ASP A 245 2.55 -12.60 -17.48
N LEU A 246 2.10 -11.37 -17.21
CA LEU A 246 1.29 -11.04 -16.03
C LEU A 246 -0.14 -11.59 -16.13
N LEU A 247 -0.75 -11.55 -17.32
CA LEU A 247 -2.14 -11.93 -17.54
C LEU A 247 -2.51 -13.32 -16.94
N PRO A 248 -1.79 -14.44 -17.23
CA PRO A 248 -2.16 -15.74 -16.68
C PRO A 248 -2.08 -15.79 -15.15
N VAL A 249 -1.18 -15.03 -14.52
CA VAL A 249 -1.06 -14.95 -13.06
C VAL A 249 -2.32 -14.31 -12.47
N LEU A 250 -2.77 -13.19 -13.02
CA LEU A 250 -3.95 -12.50 -12.53
C LEU A 250 -5.24 -13.28 -12.81
N SER A 251 -5.34 -13.95 -13.96
CA SER A 251 -6.45 -14.85 -14.28
C SER A 251 -6.55 -15.99 -13.27
N ALA A 252 -5.44 -16.63 -12.92
CA ALA A 252 -5.42 -17.69 -11.90
C ALA A 252 -5.90 -17.18 -10.53
N ILE A 253 -5.49 -15.96 -10.13
CA ILE A 253 -5.97 -15.33 -8.89
C ILE A 253 -7.47 -15.03 -8.98
N GLN A 254 -7.95 -14.50 -10.11
CA GLN A 254 -9.37 -14.20 -10.30
C GLN A 254 -10.23 -15.46 -10.19
N ASP A 255 -9.80 -16.56 -10.80
CA ASP A 255 -10.50 -17.84 -10.73
C ASP A 255 -10.51 -18.37 -9.31
N ASP A 256 -9.38 -18.28 -8.60
CA ASP A 256 -9.31 -18.73 -7.21
C ASP A 256 -10.21 -17.92 -6.28
N VAL A 257 -10.14 -16.59 -6.35
CA VAL A 257 -11.00 -15.70 -5.56
C VAL A 257 -12.48 -15.95 -5.87
N SER A 258 -12.83 -16.13 -7.15
CA SER A 258 -14.22 -16.42 -7.54
C SER A 258 -14.71 -17.76 -6.97
N ARG A 259 -13.87 -18.80 -7.00
CA ARG A 259 -14.17 -20.10 -6.37
C ARG A 259 -14.32 -19.97 -4.86
N GLN A 260 -13.49 -19.17 -4.19
CA GLN A 260 -13.60 -18.97 -2.74
C GLN A 260 -14.87 -18.21 -2.36
N LEU A 261 -15.25 -17.17 -3.11
CA LEU A 261 -16.47 -16.40 -2.87
C LEU A 261 -17.76 -17.19 -3.17
N ALA A 262 -17.70 -18.18 -4.07
CA ALA A 262 -18.82 -19.07 -4.38
C ALA A 262 -19.03 -20.19 -3.33
N LYS A 263 -18.07 -20.41 -2.41
CA LYS A 263 -18.24 -21.40 -1.34
C LYS A 263 -19.28 -20.91 -0.32
N PRO A 264 -20.21 -21.76 0.14
CA PRO A 264 -21.14 -21.41 1.20
C PRO A 264 -20.38 -20.95 2.46
N ALA A 265 -20.81 -19.85 3.07
CA ALA A 265 -20.21 -19.38 4.32
C ALA A 265 -20.34 -20.46 5.40
N PRO A 266 -19.25 -20.86 6.08
CA PRO A 266 -19.32 -21.83 7.15
C PRO A 266 -20.12 -21.22 8.31
N GLY A 267 -21.32 -21.74 8.56
CA GLY A 267 -22.16 -21.33 9.70
C GLY A 267 -23.61 -20.94 9.40
N THR A 268 -24.08 -20.96 8.14
CA THR A 268 -25.53 -20.97 7.90
C THR A 268 -26.07 -22.37 8.17
N ALA A 269 -26.26 -22.69 9.45
CA ALA A 269 -27.16 -23.77 9.82
C ALA A 269 -28.50 -23.51 9.09
N PRO A 270 -29.08 -24.51 8.40
CA PRO A 270 -30.37 -24.33 7.79
C PRO A 270 -31.32 -23.89 8.90
N VAL A 271 -32.00 -22.75 8.71
CA VAL A 271 -33.03 -22.27 9.63
C VAL A 271 -34.02 -23.41 9.78
N LYS A 272 -33.90 -24.15 10.88
CA LYS A 272 -34.87 -25.17 11.28
C LYS A 272 -36.12 -24.34 11.55
N ARG A 273 -37.04 -24.30 10.58
CA ARG A 273 -38.33 -23.62 10.75
C ARG A 273 -38.91 -24.19 12.04
N LEU A 274 -38.99 -23.35 13.07
CA LEU A 274 -39.70 -23.69 14.28
C LEU A 274 -41.15 -23.89 13.85
N ASP A 275 -41.59 -25.15 13.84
CA ASP A 275 -42.98 -25.47 13.62
C ASP A 275 -43.75 -25.02 14.87
N LEU A 276 -44.51 -23.92 14.72
CA LEU A 276 -45.33 -23.32 15.77
C LEU A 276 -46.78 -23.86 15.73
N SER A 277 -46.99 -25.05 15.15
CA SER A 277 -48.27 -25.74 15.27
C SER A 277 -48.61 -26.00 16.74
N LEU A 278 -49.62 -25.31 17.25
CA LEU A 278 -50.18 -25.55 18.58
C LEU A 278 -50.70 -27.00 18.66
N PRO A 279 -50.44 -27.74 19.75
CA PRO A 279 -51.09 -29.03 19.96
C PRO A 279 -52.60 -28.82 20.07
N ALA A 280 -53.37 -29.66 19.38
CA ALA A 280 -54.82 -29.62 19.42
C ALA A 280 -55.31 -29.69 20.88
N SER A 281 -56.12 -28.71 21.27
CA SER A 281 -56.76 -28.62 22.58
C SER A 281 -57.50 -29.93 22.89
N GLU A 282 -56.98 -30.73 23.82
CA GLU A 282 -57.73 -31.82 24.43
C GLU A 282 -58.98 -31.25 25.11
N ALA A 283 -60.11 -31.88 24.81
CA ALA A 283 -61.43 -31.49 25.27
C ALA A 283 -61.53 -31.58 26.80
N THR A 284 -61.99 -30.48 27.40
CA THR A 284 -62.42 -30.38 28.80
C THR A 284 -63.47 -31.46 29.13
N PRO A 285 -63.29 -32.31 30.15
CA PRO A 285 -64.34 -33.22 30.59
C PRO A 285 -65.43 -32.45 31.35
N ALA A 286 -66.68 -32.68 30.99
CA ALA A 286 -67.85 -32.12 31.65
C ALA A 286 -68.00 -32.67 33.09
N LEU A 287 -68.27 -31.75 34.04
CA LEU A 287 -68.67 -32.06 35.42
C LEU A 287 -70.05 -32.76 35.45
N PRO A 288 -70.23 -33.85 36.22
CA PRO A 288 -71.53 -34.46 36.39
C PRO A 288 -72.40 -33.64 37.37
N ALA A 289 -73.63 -33.36 36.94
CA ALA A 289 -74.68 -32.77 37.76
C ALA A 289 -75.12 -33.76 38.87
N GLY A 290 -75.15 -33.30 40.13
CA GLY A 290 -76.02 -33.89 41.16
C GLY A 290 -77.49 -33.66 40.78
N LYS A 291 -78.52 -34.38 41.23
CA LYS A 291 -78.85 -35.13 42.47
C LYS A 291 -80.24 -35.80 42.18
N PRO A 292 -80.96 -36.51 43.09
CA PRO A 292 -80.85 -36.61 44.56
C PRO A 292 -80.33 -37.94 45.11
#